data_AF-A0A142Y258-F1
#
_entry.id   AF-A0A142Y258-F1
#
_cell.length_a   1.000
_cell.length_b   1.000
_cell.length_c   1.000
_cell.angle_alpha   90.00
_cell.angle_beta   90.00
_cell.angle_gamma   90.00
#
_symmetry.space_group_name_H-M   'P 1'
#
loop_
_entity.id
_entity.type
_entity.pdbx_description
1 polymer ?
#
loop_
_entity_poly.entity_id
_entity_poly.type
_entity_poly.pdbx_seq_one_letter_code
_entity_poly.pdbx_strand_id
1 'polypeptide(L)'
;MSLLTGALPIVETKVARFHISLNVSDLEKSIRFYSILFDRQPDKRRDDYAKFEPDHPPLVVSLEPNGRCGGGTLNHLGIRLPDARQLVSVQERLERAGIRSQREEGVECCYARQTKFWVQDPDGTLWEFYTLDEDELDHRGAGQSLEVMTSSTLPEEATVWEHMLGTPIPLRSEACENSTDEVRLRGSLNVPLGKEEKDRLLEEAIRMLKPGGRLLIRILSGDREHPAPELPGKGAPVRFVPAKDDVVGWIAGSKLEGIRLLKYDDPPCFQCDGVTMRETHLEAFKPITKA
;
A
#
# COMPACT_ATOMS: atom_id res chain seq x y z
N MET A 1 -31.48 14.41 -54.03
CA MET A 1 -31.23 14.15 -52.61
C MET A 1 -29.89 13.45 -52.50
N SER A 2 -28.82 14.21 -52.22
CA SER A 2 -27.47 13.66 -52.02
C SER A 2 -27.28 13.48 -50.52
N LEU A 3 -27.15 12.24 -50.07
CA LEU A 3 -26.82 11.90 -48.69
C LEU A 3 -25.32 12.18 -48.49
N LEU A 4 -25.02 13.29 -47.83
CA LEU A 4 -23.67 13.57 -47.32
C LEU A 4 -23.40 12.62 -46.13
N THR A 5 -22.76 11.50 -46.40
CA THR A 5 -22.05 10.70 -45.38
C THR A 5 -20.81 11.50 -44.94
N GLY A 6 -20.99 12.38 -43.96
CA GLY A 6 -19.87 12.98 -43.24
C GLY A 6 -19.17 11.89 -42.42
N ALA A 7 -17.97 11.49 -42.83
CA ALA A 7 -17.12 10.65 -41.99
C ALA A 7 -16.87 11.37 -40.66
N LEU A 8 -17.02 10.66 -39.54
CA LEU A 8 -16.66 11.19 -38.23
C LEU A 8 -15.17 11.58 -38.25
N PRO A 9 -14.79 12.73 -37.67
CA PRO A 9 -13.40 13.16 -37.66
C PRO A 9 -12.55 12.10 -36.95
N ILE A 10 -11.53 11.61 -37.66
CA ILE A 10 -10.51 10.73 -37.09
C ILE A 10 -9.66 11.59 -36.17
N VAL A 11 -9.66 11.27 -34.87
CA VAL A 11 -8.74 11.91 -33.92
C VAL A 11 -7.37 11.29 -34.13
N GLU A 12 -6.47 12.03 -34.76
CA GLU A 12 -5.10 11.59 -35.02
C GLU A 12 -4.21 11.84 -33.79
N THR A 13 -3.63 10.78 -33.23
CA THR A 13 -2.71 10.86 -32.09
C THR A 13 -1.27 10.97 -32.57
N LYS A 14 -0.58 12.07 -32.25
CA LYS A 14 0.79 12.35 -32.73
C LYS A 14 1.90 11.53 -32.05
N VAL A 15 1.68 11.08 -30.82
CA VAL A 15 2.66 10.35 -30.01
C VAL A 15 1.95 9.19 -29.31
N ALA A 16 2.59 8.03 -29.23
CA ALA A 16 2.08 6.91 -28.44
C ALA A 16 1.94 7.35 -26.97
N ARG A 17 0.76 7.12 -26.38
CA ARG A 17 0.48 7.45 -24.98
C ARG A 17 0.35 6.15 -24.20
N PHE A 18 0.96 6.09 -23.02
CA PHE A 18 0.73 4.98 -22.11
C PHE A 18 -0.65 5.13 -21.48
N HIS A 19 -1.52 4.13 -21.63
CA HIS A 19 -2.88 4.15 -21.07
C HIS A 19 -2.98 3.23 -19.86
N ILE A 20 -3.48 3.79 -18.77
CA ILE A 20 -3.93 3.04 -17.60
C ILE A 20 -5.39 3.38 -17.27
N SER A 21 -6.14 2.37 -16.85
CA SER A 21 -7.47 2.52 -16.28
C SER A 21 -7.46 2.07 -14.82
N LEU A 22 -7.86 2.96 -13.92
CA LEU A 22 -7.89 2.74 -12.49
C LEU A 22 -9.32 2.63 -12.01
N ASN A 23 -9.58 1.56 -11.28
CA ASN A 23 -10.80 1.40 -10.53
C ASN A 23 -10.78 2.34 -9.32
N VAL A 24 -11.84 3.14 -9.15
CA VAL A 24 -11.95 4.09 -8.04
C VAL A 24 -13.22 3.85 -7.22
N SER A 25 -13.14 4.03 -5.91
CA SER A 25 -14.31 3.89 -5.02
C SER A 25 -15.19 5.14 -4.99
N ASP A 26 -14.58 6.31 -5.20
CA ASP A 26 -15.21 7.63 -5.20
C ASP A 26 -14.61 8.50 -6.31
N LEU A 27 -15.40 8.74 -7.36
CA LEU A 27 -14.95 9.47 -8.55
C LEU A 27 -14.56 10.92 -8.23
N GLU A 28 -15.29 11.60 -7.35
CA GLU A 28 -15.03 13.02 -7.05
C GLU A 28 -13.78 13.19 -6.18
N LYS A 29 -13.55 12.30 -5.21
CA LYS A 29 -12.29 12.27 -4.47
C LYS A 29 -11.11 12.00 -5.40
N SER A 30 -11.28 11.05 -6.32
CA SER A 30 -10.24 10.70 -7.28
C SER A 30 -9.95 11.83 -8.25
N ILE A 31 -10.98 12.48 -8.80
CA ILE A 31 -10.81 13.66 -9.67
C ILE A 31 -10.03 14.77 -8.94
N ARG A 32 -10.36 15.06 -7.67
CA ARG A 32 -9.60 16.05 -6.89
C ARG A 32 -8.13 15.68 -6.76
N PHE A 33 -7.85 14.45 -6.34
CA PHE A 33 -6.48 13.94 -6.20
C PHE A 33 -5.71 14.01 -7.53
N TYR A 34 -6.25 13.43 -8.61
CA TYR A 34 -5.58 13.38 -9.90
C TYR A 34 -5.45 14.75 -10.58
N SER A 35 -6.36 15.69 -10.29
CA SER A 35 -6.19 17.07 -10.75
C SER A 35 -5.00 17.75 -10.10
N ILE A 36 -4.79 17.49 -8.81
CA ILE A 36 -3.59 17.92 -8.08
C ILE A 36 -2.38 17.08 -8.51
N LEU A 37 -2.51 15.81 -8.89
CA LEU A 37 -1.37 15.01 -9.34
C LEU A 37 -0.83 15.50 -10.68
N PHE A 38 -1.71 15.76 -11.65
CA PHE A 38 -1.34 16.11 -13.02
C PHE A 38 -1.36 17.62 -13.32
N ASP A 39 -1.66 18.45 -12.32
CA ASP A 39 -1.76 19.91 -12.45
C ASP A 39 -2.78 20.37 -13.50
N ARG A 40 -3.86 19.61 -13.66
CA ARG A 40 -4.85 19.87 -14.71
C ARG A 40 -6.21 19.32 -14.36
N GLN A 41 -7.26 19.82 -14.98
CA GLN A 41 -8.60 19.23 -14.90
C GLN A 41 -8.72 18.01 -15.85
N PRO A 42 -9.72 17.12 -15.63
CA PRO A 42 -9.97 16.01 -16.55
C PRO A 42 -10.27 16.50 -17.97
N ASP A 43 -9.66 15.86 -18.96
CA ASP A 43 -9.92 16.07 -20.39
C ASP A 43 -11.29 15.55 -20.82
N LYS A 44 -11.80 14.54 -20.10
CA LYS A 44 -13.17 14.05 -20.24
C LYS A 44 -13.74 13.77 -18.87
N ARG A 45 -14.96 14.26 -18.62
CA ARG A 45 -15.74 13.99 -17.41
C ARG A 45 -17.17 13.61 -17.77
N ARG A 46 -17.68 12.57 -17.14
CA ARG A 46 -19.07 12.09 -17.12
C ARG A 46 -19.41 11.69 -15.69
N ASP A 47 -20.68 11.40 -15.42
CA ASP A 47 -21.14 11.05 -14.07
C ASP A 47 -20.52 9.74 -13.56
N ASP A 48 -20.12 8.87 -14.48
CA ASP A 48 -19.58 7.53 -14.25
C ASP A 48 -18.13 7.39 -14.75
N TYR A 49 -17.46 8.46 -15.14
CA TYR A 49 -16.14 8.36 -15.79
C TYR A 49 -15.36 9.67 -15.78
N ALA A 50 -14.05 9.59 -15.55
CA ALA A 50 -13.14 10.69 -15.82
C ALA A 50 -11.87 10.22 -16.54
N LYS A 51 -11.27 11.11 -17.32
CA LYS A 51 -10.02 10.86 -18.04
C LYS A 51 -9.11 12.07 -18.02
N PHE A 52 -7.82 11.83 -17.79
CA PHE A 52 -6.73 12.78 -17.91
C PHE A 52 -5.78 12.36 -19.02
N GLU A 53 -5.29 13.31 -19.81
CA GLU A 53 -4.32 13.10 -20.87
C GLU A 53 -3.16 14.11 -20.75
N PRO A 54 -2.31 14.01 -19.70
CA PRO A 54 -1.11 14.84 -19.61
C PRO A 54 -0.18 14.55 -20.79
N ASP A 55 0.50 15.59 -21.28
CA ASP A 55 1.42 15.50 -22.42
C ASP A 55 2.86 15.18 -22.01
N HIS A 56 3.21 15.44 -20.75
CA HIS A 56 4.56 15.28 -20.20
C HIS A 56 4.52 14.59 -18.82
N PRO A 57 4.73 13.26 -18.74
CA PRO A 57 4.83 12.32 -19.87
C PRO A 57 3.49 12.15 -20.60
N PRO A 58 3.49 11.67 -21.86
CA PRO A 58 2.27 11.41 -22.61
C PRO A 58 1.53 10.21 -22.03
N LEU A 59 0.52 10.47 -21.20
CA LEU A 59 -0.33 9.45 -20.58
C LEU A 59 -1.77 9.57 -21.04
N VAL A 60 -2.51 8.49 -20.80
CA VAL A 60 -3.96 8.46 -20.67
C VAL A 60 -4.26 7.80 -19.33
N VAL A 61 -4.97 8.48 -18.45
CA VAL A 61 -5.39 7.93 -17.15
C VAL A 61 -6.91 7.98 -17.08
N SER A 62 -7.55 6.82 -17.11
CA SER A 62 -9.00 6.67 -16.96
C SER A 62 -9.35 6.29 -15.53
N LEU A 63 -10.41 6.89 -14.99
CA LEU A 63 -10.95 6.61 -13.67
C LEU A 63 -12.34 5.98 -13.85
N GLU A 64 -12.46 4.73 -13.42
CA GLU A 64 -13.64 3.88 -13.57
C GLU A 64 -14.23 3.60 -12.18
N PRO A 65 -15.38 4.20 -11.82
CA PRO A 65 -16.03 3.94 -10.55
C PRO A 65 -16.52 2.50 -10.50
N ASN A 66 -16.01 1.70 -9.55
CA ASN A 66 -16.42 0.30 -9.40
C ASN A 66 -17.08 -0.01 -8.04
N GLY A 67 -17.19 1.00 -7.17
CA GLY A 67 -17.84 0.90 -5.86
C GLY A 67 -17.12 0.01 -4.83
N ARG A 68 -15.97 -0.58 -5.17
CA ARG A 68 -15.13 -1.36 -4.26
C ARG A 68 -14.03 -0.47 -3.72
N CYS A 69 -13.85 -0.46 -2.40
CA CYS A 69 -12.74 0.25 -1.77
C CYS A 69 -11.48 -0.61 -1.81
N GLY A 70 -10.32 0.03 -2.04
CA GLY A 70 -9.01 -0.60 -1.97
C GLY A 70 -8.36 -0.87 -3.33
N GLY A 71 -7.06 -0.54 -3.42
CA GLY A 71 -6.23 -0.74 -4.61
C GLY A 71 -6.19 -2.20 -5.05
N GLY A 72 -6.30 -2.43 -6.36
CA GLY A 72 -6.29 -3.76 -6.97
C GLY A 72 -4.95 -4.48 -6.88
N THR A 73 -4.72 -5.47 -7.76
CA THR A 73 -3.46 -6.25 -7.82
C THR A 73 -2.24 -5.45 -8.32
N LEU A 74 -2.44 -4.20 -8.71
CA LEU A 74 -1.38 -3.29 -9.13
C LEU A 74 -0.50 -2.92 -7.93
N ASN A 75 0.82 -3.12 -8.05
CA ASN A 75 1.75 -2.80 -6.97
C ASN A 75 1.93 -1.27 -6.82
N HIS A 76 2.40 -0.59 -7.88
CA HIS A 76 2.50 0.86 -7.96
C HIS A 76 2.64 1.32 -9.42
N LEU A 77 2.59 2.63 -9.62
CA LEU A 77 2.86 3.32 -10.88
C LEU A 77 4.04 4.27 -10.68
N GLY A 78 4.87 4.45 -11.71
CA GLY A 78 6.06 5.30 -11.61
C GLY A 78 6.16 6.32 -12.73
N ILE A 79 6.53 7.55 -12.38
CA ILE A 79 6.94 8.60 -13.34
C ILE A 79 8.40 8.95 -13.05
N ARG A 80 9.29 8.58 -13.98
CA ARG A 80 10.69 9.01 -13.93
C ARG A 80 10.80 10.43 -14.45
N LEU A 81 11.27 11.33 -13.60
CA LEU A 81 11.47 12.74 -13.92
C LEU A 81 12.92 12.99 -14.38
N PRO A 82 13.14 14.02 -15.21
CA PRO A 82 14.44 14.28 -15.83
C PRO A 82 15.52 14.67 -14.83
N ASP A 83 15.15 15.38 -13.76
CA ASP A 83 16.07 15.85 -12.74
C ASP A 83 15.40 16.05 -11.37
N ALA A 84 16.23 16.25 -10.34
CA ALA A 84 15.78 16.51 -8.98
C ALA A 84 14.97 17.81 -8.84
N ARG A 85 15.16 18.80 -9.72
CA ARG A 85 14.39 20.06 -9.65
C ARG A 85 12.93 19.82 -10.00
N GLN A 86 12.66 19.04 -11.04
CA GLN A 86 11.30 18.64 -11.39
C GLN A 86 10.67 17.76 -10.32
N LEU A 87 11.45 16.84 -9.74
CA LEU A 87 11.00 16.02 -8.61
C LEU A 87 10.54 16.90 -7.44
N VAL A 88 11.37 17.83 -6.99
CA VAL A 88 11.03 18.80 -5.93
C VAL A 88 9.79 19.61 -6.29
N SER A 89 9.72 20.12 -7.52
CA SER A 89 8.58 20.93 -7.96
C SER A 89 7.25 20.18 -7.92
N VAL A 90 7.24 18.90 -8.31
CA VAL A 90 6.04 18.07 -8.21
C VAL A 90 5.71 17.82 -6.74
N GLN A 91 6.71 17.43 -5.93
CA GLN A 91 6.53 17.14 -4.51
C GLN A 91 5.92 18.32 -3.75
N GLU A 92 6.51 19.51 -3.85
CA GLU A 92 6.05 20.70 -3.13
C GLU A 92 4.61 21.08 -3.52
N ARG A 93 4.23 20.86 -4.78
CA ARG A 93 2.87 21.15 -5.26
C ARG A 93 1.84 20.22 -4.63
N LEU A 94 2.16 18.93 -4.51
CA LEU A 94 1.33 17.95 -3.82
C LEU A 94 1.21 18.31 -2.33
N GLU A 95 2.32 18.62 -1.67
CA GLU A 95 2.37 18.95 -0.24
C GLU A 95 1.61 20.25 0.08
N ARG A 96 1.73 21.29 -0.75
CA ARG A 96 0.94 22.53 -0.61
C ARG A 96 -0.56 22.27 -0.70
N ALA A 97 -0.98 21.25 -1.43
CA ALA A 97 -2.37 20.83 -1.55
C ALA A 97 -2.81 19.85 -0.45
N GLY A 98 -1.95 19.61 0.56
CA GLY A 98 -2.23 18.71 1.69
C GLY A 98 -2.02 17.23 1.38
N ILE A 99 -1.47 16.89 0.20
CA ILE A 99 -1.13 15.50 -0.14
C ILE A 99 0.22 15.18 0.49
N ARG A 100 0.24 14.16 1.33
CA ARG A 100 1.46 13.70 1.99
C ARG A 100 2.33 12.98 0.98
N SER A 101 3.60 13.35 0.98
CA SER A 101 4.62 12.66 0.23
C SER A 101 5.70 12.13 1.17
N GLN A 102 6.28 10.98 0.84
CA GLN A 102 7.48 10.50 1.51
C GLN A 102 8.64 10.58 0.54
N ARG A 103 9.60 11.44 0.82
CA ARG A 103 10.83 11.53 0.03
C ARG A 103 11.93 10.66 0.60
N GLU A 104 12.68 10.06 -0.30
CA GLU A 104 13.88 9.30 -0.03
C GLU A 104 14.98 9.74 -1.01
N GLU A 105 16.18 9.97 -0.50
CA GLU A 105 17.31 10.48 -1.29
C GLU A 105 18.44 9.46 -1.31
N GLY A 106 19.07 9.28 -2.47
CA GLY A 106 20.21 8.39 -2.63
C GLY A 106 19.93 6.92 -2.32
N VAL A 107 18.71 6.44 -2.52
CA VAL A 107 18.34 5.04 -2.29
C VAL A 107 18.92 4.17 -3.38
N GLU A 108 19.69 3.15 -2.99
CA GLU A 108 20.18 2.12 -3.90
C GLU A 108 19.10 1.03 -4.04
N CYS A 109 18.51 0.95 -5.24
CA CYS A 109 17.46 -0.01 -5.58
C CYS A 109 17.49 -0.30 -7.08
N CYS A 110 17.24 -1.56 -7.45
CA CYS A 110 17.21 -2.02 -8.84
C CYS A 110 18.50 -1.72 -9.61
N TYR A 111 19.67 -1.85 -8.97
CA TYR A 111 20.98 -1.56 -9.56
C TYR A 111 21.21 -0.08 -9.88
N ALA A 112 20.45 0.83 -9.28
CA ALA A 112 20.58 2.27 -9.47
C ALA A 112 20.51 3.00 -8.13
N ARG A 113 21.14 4.17 -8.04
CA ARG A 113 20.97 5.11 -6.94
C ARG A 113 19.94 6.16 -7.36
N GLN A 114 18.89 6.31 -6.56
CA GLN A 114 17.70 7.06 -6.94
C GLN A 114 17.29 8.04 -5.85
N THR A 115 16.77 9.18 -6.27
CA THR A 115 16.03 10.08 -5.39
C THR A 115 14.58 10.06 -5.81
N LYS A 116 13.67 9.84 -4.86
CA LYS A 116 12.26 9.61 -5.16
C LYS A 116 11.33 10.06 -4.05
N PHE A 117 10.06 10.19 -4.39
CA PHE A 117 9.01 10.25 -3.39
C PHE A 117 7.78 9.44 -3.80
N TRP A 118 6.99 9.10 -2.78
CA TRP A 118 5.77 8.31 -2.93
C TRP A 118 4.55 9.10 -2.49
N VAL A 119 3.44 8.92 -3.19
CA VAL A 119 2.10 9.36 -2.77
C VAL A 119 1.08 8.25 -2.99
N GLN A 120 0.01 8.26 -2.22
CA GLN A 120 -1.13 7.35 -2.39
C GLN A 120 -2.34 8.12 -2.91
N ASP A 121 -3.04 7.52 -3.88
CA ASP A 121 -4.35 7.99 -4.28
C ASP A 121 -5.42 7.63 -3.22
N PRO A 122 -6.67 8.11 -3.36
CA PRO A 122 -7.74 7.86 -2.39
C PRO A 122 -8.08 6.38 -2.16
N ASP A 123 -7.71 5.51 -3.10
CA ASP A 123 -7.95 4.06 -3.05
C ASP A 123 -6.68 3.28 -2.63
N GLY A 124 -5.58 3.97 -2.31
CA GLY A 124 -4.32 3.38 -1.88
C GLY A 124 -3.43 2.89 -3.01
N THR A 125 -3.68 3.31 -4.26
CA THR A 125 -2.75 3.09 -5.37
C THR A 125 -1.53 3.96 -5.16
N LEU A 126 -0.35 3.36 -5.19
CA LEU A 126 0.92 4.07 -5.02
C LEU A 126 1.42 4.66 -6.32
N TRP A 127 1.87 5.90 -6.23
CA TRP A 127 2.56 6.63 -7.27
C TRP A 127 3.98 6.97 -6.82
N GLU A 128 4.96 6.41 -7.52
CA GLU A 128 6.37 6.75 -7.43
C GLU A 128 6.67 7.92 -8.38
N PHE A 129 7.38 8.92 -7.87
CA PHE A 129 8.08 9.88 -8.69
C PHE A 129 9.55 9.76 -8.35
N TYR A 130 10.40 9.58 -9.36
CA TYR A 130 11.82 9.35 -9.10
C TYR A 130 12.71 9.94 -10.17
N THR A 131 13.96 10.17 -9.81
CA THR A 131 15.05 10.49 -10.73
C THR A 131 16.25 9.60 -10.40
N LEU A 132 17.13 9.40 -11.36
CA LEU A 132 18.33 8.59 -11.17
C LEU A 132 19.51 9.50 -10.85
N ASP A 133 20.14 9.24 -9.72
CA ASP A 133 21.43 9.83 -9.36
C ASP A 133 22.58 9.04 -10.00
N GLU A 134 22.38 7.72 -10.20
CA GLU A 134 23.30 6.77 -10.84
C GLU A 134 22.53 5.55 -11.36
N ASP A 135 22.76 5.11 -12.59
CA ASP A 135 21.95 4.05 -13.26
C ASP A 135 22.63 2.67 -13.29
N GLU A 136 23.89 2.58 -12.85
CA GLU A 136 24.68 1.34 -12.91
C GLU A 136 25.46 1.12 -11.61
N LEU A 137 24.88 0.36 -10.69
CA LEU A 137 25.52 -0.19 -9.50
C LEU A 137 25.83 -1.68 -9.71
N ASP A 138 26.89 -2.18 -9.07
CA ASP A 138 27.31 -3.58 -9.13
C ASP A 138 26.46 -4.52 -8.25
N HIS A 139 25.50 -3.97 -7.50
CA HIS A 139 24.61 -4.68 -6.61
C HIS A 139 23.18 -4.12 -6.71
N ARG A 140 22.17 -4.94 -6.41
CA ARG A 140 20.75 -4.59 -6.57
C ARG A 140 20.28 -3.46 -5.63
N GLY A 141 20.99 -3.24 -4.52
CA GLY A 141 20.51 -2.43 -3.40
C GLY A 141 19.49 -3.18 -2.53
N ALA A 142 19.14 -2.61 -1.37
CA ALA A 142 18.26 -3.26 -0.39
C ALA A 142 16.79 -3.33 -0.83
N GLY A 143 16.41 -2.61 -1.88
CA GLY A 143 15.02 -2.48 -2.31
C GLY A 143 14.18 -1.69 -1.30
N GLN A 144 12.91 -1.48 -1.64
CA GLN A 144 11.93 -0.89 -0.72
C GLN A 144 10.73 -1.81 -0.60
N SER A 145 10.29 -2.07 0.63
CA SER A 145 9.05 -2.79 0.86
C SER A 145 7.86 -1.84 0.73
N LEU A 146 6.75 -2.39 0.25
CA LEU A 146 5.46 -1.70 0.17
C LEU A 146 5.05 -1.07 1.51
N GLU A 147 5.51 -1.65 2.61
CA GLU A 147 5.31 -1.11 3.94
C GLU A 147 6.10 0.17 4.24
N VAL A 148 7.38 0.23 3.87
CA VAL A 148 8.18 1.46 4.03
C VAL A 148 7.52 2.60 3.27
N MET A 149 6.99 2.30 2.08
CA MET A 149 6.29 3.23 1.21
C MET A 149 4.89 3.65 1.72
N THR A 150 4.23 2.81 2.54
CA THR A 150 2.83 3.06 3.01
C THR A 150 2.71 3.50 4.47
N SER A 151 3.66 3.15 5.33
CA SER A 151 3.61 3.47 6.77
C SER A 151 3.91 4.94 7.10
N SER A 152 4.54 5.65 6.17
CA SER A 152 5.03 7.03 6.24
C SER A 152 4.03 8.05 5.67
N THR A 153 3.05 7.60 4.88
CA THR A 153 2.03 8.45 4.25
C THR A 153 0.84 8.74 5.18
N LEU A 154 0.81 8.13 6.37
CA LEU A 154 -0.20 8.43 7.38
C LEU A 154 -0.14 9.90 7.81
N PRO A 155 -1.28 10.49 8.23
CA PRO A 155 -1.32 11.73 8.96
C PRO A 155 -0.29 11.84 10.12
N GLU A 156 0.31 13.01 10.38
CA GLU A 156 1.18 13.23 11.56
C GLU A 156 0.32 13.13 12.82
N GLU A 157 -0.95 13.50 12.66
CA GLU A 157 -2.02 13.36 13.63
C GLU A 157 -2.66 11.96 13.60
N ALA A 158 -2.17 11.03 12.75
CA ALA A 158 -2.73 9.69 12.66
C ALA A 158 -2.50 8.96 13.99
N THR A 159 -3.59 8.44 14.54
CA THR A 159 -3.52 7.67 15.77
C THR A 159 -3.11 6.25 15.42
N VAL A 160 -1.96 5.82 15.93
CA VAL A 160 -1.44 4.46 15.74
C VAL A 160 -1.44 3.73 17.07
N TRP A 161 -1.99 2.52 17.09
CA TRP A 161 -1.88 1.62 18.22
C TRP A 161 -1.01 0.42 17.86
N GLU A 162 -0.11 0.00 18.75
CA GLU A 162 0.87 -1.04 18.46
C GLU A 162 0.93 -2.09 19.57
N HIS A 163 0.96 -3.36 19.17
CA HIS A 163 1.26 -4.50 20.03
C HIS A 163 2.56 -5.18 19.56
N MET A 164 3.45 -5.44 20.51
CA MET A 164 4.78 -5.99 20.26
C MET A 164 4.93 -7.40 20.82
N LEU A 165 5.77 -8.21 20.19
CA LEU A 165 6.20 -9.52 20.67
C LEU A 165 6.64 -9.45 22.14
N GLY A 166 6.14 -10.39 22.95
CA GLY A 166 6.44 -10.47 24.38
C GLY A 166 5.61 -9.53 25.27
N THR A 167 4.78 -8.66 24.67
CA THR A 167 3.78 -7.89 25.42
C THR A 167 2.57 -8.78 25.72
N PRO A 168 2.01 -8.76 26.94
CA PRO A 168 0.76 -9.44 27.23
C PRO A 168 -0.37 -8.88 26.36
N ILE A 169 -1.20 -9.76 25.81
CA ILE A 169 -2.38 -9.32 25.05
C ILE A 169 -3.36 -8.66 26.02
N PRO A 170 -3.71 -7.39 25.82
CA PRO A 170 -4.63 -6.71 26.72
C PRO A 170 -6.03 -7.33 26.61
N LEU A 171 -6.73 -7.45 27.74
CA LEU A 171 -8.16 -7.79 27.76
C LEU A 171 -8.98 -6.72 27.03
N ARG A 172 -8.54 -5.46 27.16
CA ARG A 172 -9.08 -4.28 26.48
C ARG A 172 -7.99 -3.22 26.39
N SER A 173 -7.85 -2.61 25.23
CA SER A 173 -6.92 -1.51 24.99
C SER A 173 -7.47 -0.18 25.52
N GLU A 174 -6.57 0.77 25.74
CA GLU A 174 -6.92 2.14 26.16
C GLU A 174 -7.58 2.94 25.03
N ALA A 175 -7.37 2.56 23.77
CA ALA A 175 -7.90 3.29 22.64
C ALA A 175 -9.43 3.14 22.52
N CYS A 176 -10.10 4.27 22.29
CA CYS A 176 -11.55 4.32 22.08
C CYS A 176 -11.95 3.56 20.80
N GLU A 177 -13.21 3.17 20.72
CA GLU A 177 -13.75 2.58 19.49
C GLU A 177 -13.69 3.59 18.34
N ASN A 178 -13.34 3.13 17.13
CA ASN A 178 -13.21 3.96 15.93
C ASN A 178 -12.29 5.20 16.13
N SER A 179 -11.20 5.05 16.89
CA SER A 179 -10.29 6.17 17.20
C SER A 179 -8.94 6.07 16.51
N THR A 180 -8.58 4.89 16.02
CA THR A 180 -7.24 4.57 15.54
C THR A 180 -7.23 4.49 14.01
N ASP A 181 -6.28 5.15 13.36
CA ASP A 181 -6.07 5.09 11.91
C ASP A 181 -5.35 3.79 11.52
N GLU A 182 -4.43 3.32 12.37
CA GLU A 182 -3.66 2.10 12.12
C GLU A 182 -3.39 1.28 13.39
N VAL A 183 -3.59 -0.03 13.30
CA VAL A 183 -3.23 -1.00 14.34
C VAL A 183 -2.07 -1.85 13.82
N ARG A 184 -0.98 -1.91 14.58
CA ARG A 184 0.23 -2.67 14.25
C ARG A 184 0.41 -3.86 15.18
N LEU A 185 0.50 -5.06 14.62
CA LEU A 185 0.82 -6.29 15.34
C LEU A 185 2.21 -6.75 14.94
N ARG A 186 3.21 -6.53 15.79
CA ARG A 186 4.62 -6.81 15.51
C ARG A 186 5.11 -8.01 16.31
N GLY A 187 5.10 -9.17 15.68
CA GLY A 187 5.43 -10.45 16.29
C GLY A 187 4.38 -10.90 17.31
N SER A 188 3.20 -10.26 17.35
CA SER A 188 2.12 -10.61 18.28
C SER A 188 1.68 -12.07 18.16
N LEU A 189 1.77 -12.66 16.95
CA LEU A 189 1.44 -14.07 16.71
C LEU A 189 2.67 -15.00 16.79
N ASN A 190 3.85 -14.50 17.18
CA ASN A 190 5.07 -15.29 17.33
C ASN A 190 5.27 -15.84 18.75
N VAL A 191 4.18 -15.89 19.51
CA VAL A 191 4.05 -16.52 20.82
C VAL A 191 2.89 -17.53 20.79
N PRO A 192 2.92 -18.56 21.65
CA PRO A 192 1.89 -19.59 21.67
C PRO A 192 0.59 -19.02 22.28
N LEU A 193 -0.26 -18.45 21.43
CA LEU A 193 -1.56 -17.92 21.83
C LEU A 193 -2.66 -18.96 21.61
N GLY A 194 -3.57 -19.06 22.58
CA GLY A 194 -4.82 -19.79 22.41
C GLY A 194 -5.72 -19.14 21.37
N LYS A 195 -6.70 -19.89 20.86
CA LYS A 195 -7.66 -19.37 19.87
C LYS A 195 -8.40 -18.12 20.38
N GLU A 196 -8.90 -18.16 21.61
CA GLU A 196 -9.63 -17.04 22.23
C GLU A 196 -8.77 -15.78 22.35
N GLU A 197 -7.47 -15.91 22.62
CA GLU A 197 -6.55 -14.77 22.72
C GLU A 197 -6.27 -14.15 21.35
N LYS A 198 -6.09 -14.99 20.31
CA LYS A 198 -5.95 -14.54 18.93
C LYS A 198 -7.21 -13.80 18.50
N ASP A 199 -8.38 -14.41 18.67
CA ASP A 199 -9.66 -13.82 18.27
C ASP A 199 -9.91 -12.49 19.00
N ARG A 200 -9.65 -12.43 20.31
CA ARG A 200 -9.74 -11.17 21.09
C ARG A 200 -8.81 -10.09 20.57
N LEU A 201 -7.55 -10.43 20.26
CA LEU A 201 -6.59 -9.47 19.72
C LEU A 201 -7.10 -8.85 18.40
N LEU A 202 -7.68 -9.67 17.53
CA LEU A 202 -8.23 -9.21 16.25
C LEU A 202 -9.50 -8.39 16.42
N GLU A 203 -10.42 -8.84 17.28
CA GLU A 203 -11.64 -8.11 17.61
C GLU A 203 -11.33 -6.73 18.20
N GLU A 204 -10.32 -6.66 19.07
CA GLU A 204 -9.90 -5.41 19.68
C GLU A 204 -9.25 -4.48 18.65
N ALA A 205 -8.40 -5.01 17.76
CA ALA A 205 -7.88 -4.26 16.63
C ALA A 205 -9.01 -3.68 15.77
N ILE A 206 -10.00 -4.49 15.40
CA ILE A 206 -11.17 -4.06 14.62
C ILE A 206 -11.99 -3.00 15.36
N ARG A 207 -12.17 -3.14 16.69
CA ARG A 207 -12.89 -2.16 17.51
C ARG A 207 -12.19 -0.78 17.48
N MET A 208 -10.88 -0.75 17.66
CA MET A 208 -10.09 0.49 17.70
C MET A 208 -10.06 1.21 16.35
N LEU A 209 -9.95 0.46 15.25
CA LEU A 209 -9.84 1.03 13.91
C LEU A 209 -11.04 1.90 13.54
N LYS A 210 -10.78 3.09 13.00
CA LYS A 210 -11.78 3.89 12.27
C LYS A 210 -12.27 3.11 11.04
N PRO A 211 -13.47 3.39 10.50
CA PRO A 211 -13.85 2.91 9.17
C PRO A 211 -12.79 3.30 8.13
N GLY A 212 -12.30 2.33 7.36
CA GLY A 212 -11.16 2.50 6.45
C GLY A 212 -9.78 2.42 7.11
N GLY A 213 -9.71 2.27 8.43
CA GLY A 213 -8.46 2.12 9.18
C GLY A 213 -7.75 0.81 8.86
N ARG A 214 -6.42 0.82 9.00
CA ARG A 214 -5.54 -0.27 8.54
C ARG A 214 -5.06 -1.15 9.70
N LEU A 215 -5.21 -2.47 9.55
CA LEU A 215 -4.49 -3.46 10.34
C LEU A 215 -3.21 -3.85 9.60
N LEU A 216 -2.07 -3.79 10.28
CA LEU A 216 -0.76 -4.20 9.76
C LEU A 216 -0.16 -5.26 10.68
N ILE A 217 0.18 -6.42 10.11
CA ILE A 217 0.74 -7.55 10.85
C ILE A 217 2.13 -7.86 10.31
N ARG A 218 3.15 -7.80 11.17
CA ARG A 218 4.51 -8.26 10.87
C ARG A 218 4.83 -9.43 11.75
N ILE A 219 5.11 -10.59 11.16
CA ILE A 219 5.44 -11.80 11.90
C ILE A 219 6.50 -12.58 11.17
N LEU A 220 7.14 -13.50 11.87
CA LEU A 220 7.77 -14.64 11.23
C LEU A 220 6.69 -15.69 10.95
N SER A 221 6.52 -16.12 9.70
CA SER A 221 5.60 -17.22 9.36
C SER A 221 6.35 -18.34 8.64
N GLY A 222 5.81 -19.56 8.71
CA GLY A 222 6.36 -20.74 8.08
C GLY A 222 5.53 -21.20 6.89
N ASP A 223 6.14 -22.05 6.07
CA ASP A 223 5.40 -22.93 5.14
C ASP A 223 4.43 -23.87 5.86
N ARG A 224 4.73 -24.19 7.12
CA ARG A 224 3.85 -24.87 8.08
C ARG A 224 4.07 -24.33 9.50
N GLU A 225 3.18 -24.68 10.42
CA GLU A 225 3.30 -24.30 11.82
C GLU A 225 4.56 -24.91 12.48
N HIS A 226 5.23 -24.13 13.32
CA HIS A 226 6.28 -24.58 14.23
C HIS A 226 5.96 -24.16 15.68
N PRO A 227 5.64 -25.11 16.57
CA PRO A 227 5.09 -24.78 17.89
C PRO A 227 6.10 -24.20 18.88
N ALA A 228 7.38 -24.57 18.76
CA ALA A 228 8.44 -24.11 19.67
C ALA A 228 9.81 -24.03 18.95
N PRO A 229 10.04 -23.02 18.08
CA PRO A 229 11.28 -22.88 17.33
C PRO A 229 12.44 -22.39 18.23
N GLU A 230 13.64 -22.93 18.02
CA GLU A 230 14.88 -22.44 18.63
C GLU A 230 15.70 -21.67 17.59
N LEU A 231 15.49 -20.36 17.52
CA LEU A 231 16.10 -19.52 16.48
C LEU A 231 17.27 -18.68 17.03
N PRO A 232 18.36 -18.49 16.25
CA PRO A 232 19.48 -17.66 16.67
C PRO A 232 19.21 -16.16 16.47
N GLY A 233 20.02 -15.33 17.14
CA GLY A 233 20.09 -13.89 16.89
C GLY A 233 18.77 -13.16 17.09
N LYS A 234 18.34 -12.37 16.09
CA LYS A 234 17.08 -11.61 16.14
C LYS A 234 15.83 -12.48 16.25
N GLY A 235 15.92 -13.76 15.89
CA GLY A 235 14.83 -14.74 16.03
C GLY A 235 14.69 -15.31 17.45
N ALA A 236 15.68 -15.13 18.33
CA ALA A 236 15.72 -15.74 19.66
C ALA A 236 14.50 -15.46 20.56
N PRO A 237 13.75 -14.34 20.43
CA PRO A 237 12.52 -14.13 21.19
C PRO A 237 11.28 -14.86 20.64
N VAL A 238 11.33 -15.40 19.43
CA VAL A 238 10.21 -16.13 18.81
C VAL A 238 9.98 -17.42 19.59
N ARG A 239 8.72 -17.66 19.98
CA ARG A 239 8.31 -18.86 20.71
C ARG A 239 7.31 -19.72 19.95
N PHE A 240 6.80 -19.22 18.83
CA PHE A 240 5.86 -19.91 17.97
C PHE A 240 5.96 -19.33 16.54
N VAL A 241 5.82 -20.15 15.51
CA VAL A 241 5.71 -19.71 14.11
C VAL A 241 4.40 -20.26 13.53
N PRO A 242 3.41 -19.41 13.19
CA PRO A 242 2.21 -19.87 12.49
C PRO A 242 2.53 -20.22 11.03
N ALA A 243 1.74 -21.10 10.42
CA ALA A 243 1.72 -21.22 8.98
C ALA A 243 1.14 -19.93 8.36
N LYS A 244 1.71 -19.45 7.25
CA LYS A 244 1.20 -18.26 6.56
C LYS A 244 -0.30 -18.35 6.26
N ASP A 245 -0.74 -19.48 5.74
CA ASP A 245 -2.11 -19.66 5.27
C ASP A 245 -3.12 -19.65 6.42
N ASP A 246 -2.72 -20.09 7.61
CA ASP A 246 -3.55 -20.02 8.81
C ASP A 246 -3.75 -18.56 9.26
N VAL A 247 -2.72 -17.72 9.14
CA VAL A 247 -2.82 -16.29 9.48
C VAL A 247 -3.71 -15.56 8.47
N VAL A 248 -3.54 -15.84 7.18
CA VAL A 248 -4.41 -15.26 6.13
C VAL A 248 -5.86 -15.70 6.34
N GLY A 249 -6.09 -17.00 6.61
CA GLY A 249 -7.41 -17.54 6.88
C GLY A 249 -8.06 -16.96 8.14
N TRP A 250 -7.27 -16.73 9.19
CA TRP A 250 -7.72 -16.08 10.41
C TRP A 250 -8.18 -14.64 10.18
N ILE A 251 -7.45 -13.85 9.38
CA ILE A 251 -7.88 -12.49 9.00
C ILE A 251 -9.12 -12.57 8.09
N ALA A 252 -9.15 -13.49 7.13
CA ALA A 252 -10.27 -13.67 6.19
C ALA A 252 -11.57 -14.11 6.87
N GLY A 253 -11.48 -14.81 8.00
CA GLY A 253 -12.64 -15.16 8.84
C GLY A 253 -13.18 -14.00 9.68
N SER A 254 -12.58 -12.82 9.61
CA SER A 254 -12.96 -11.64 10.40
C SER A 254 -13.85 -10.66 9.62
N LYS A 255 -14.05 -9.46 10.17
CA LYS A 255 -14.79 -8.36 9.52
C LYS A 255 -13.89 -7.46 8.65
N LEU A 256 -12.61 -7.78 8.52
CA LEU A 256 -11.67 -6.98 7.73
C LEU A 256 -11.75 -7.35 6.25
N GLU A 257 -11.47 -6.39 5.39
CA GLU A 257 -11.49 -6.52 3.93
C GLU A 257 -10.14 -6.12 3.32
N GLY A 258 -9.95 -6.40 2.02
CA GLY A 258 -8.76 -5.96 1.30
C GLY A 258 -7.45 -6.56 1.82
N ILE A 259 -7.45 -7.85 2.18
CA ILE A 259 -6.27 -8.53 2.73
C ILE A 259 -5.17 -8.59 1.67
N ARG A 260 -3.98 -8.06 1.98
CA ARG A 260 -2.82 -8.03 1.09
C ARG A 260 -1.57 -8.55 1.79
N LEU A 261 -0.76 -9.30 1.03
CA LEU A 261 0.58 -9.72 1.45
C LEU A 261 1.57 -8.67 0.95
N LEU A 262 2.17 -7.92 1.88
CA LEU A 262 3.11 -6.84 1.57
C LEU A 262 4.54 -7.36 1.42
N LYS A 263 4.87 -8.47 2.08
CA LYS A 263 6.19 -9.09 2.06
C LYS A 263 6.10 -10.59 2.30
N TYR A 264 6.69 -11.37 1.39
CA TYR A 264 6.88 -12.83 1.52
C TYR A 264 7.84 -13.45 0.48
N ASP A 265 8.22 -12.69 -0.54
CA ASP A 265 9.06 -13.07 -1.67
C ASP A 265 10.55 -13.16 -1.33
N ASP A 266 10.99 -12.53 -0.24
CA ASP A 266 12.35 -12.62 0.27
C ASP A 266 12.76 -14.06 0.60
N PRO A 267 14.02 -14.47 0.30
CA PRO A 267 14.54 -15.78 0.70
C PRO A 267 14.28 -16.10 2.17
N PRO A 268 14.14 -17.40 2.52
CA PRO A 268 13.93 -17.80 3.91
C PRO A 268 14.97 -17.21 4.85
N CYS A 269 14.49 -16.56 5.90
CA CYS A 269 15.35 -15.97 6.94
C CYS A 269 15.79 -17.00 7.98
N PHE A 270 15.00 -18.06 8.19
CA PHE A 270 15.36 -19.19 9.04
C PHE A 270 14.89 -20.52 8.44
N GLN A 271 15.61 -21.59 8.78
CA GLN A 271 15.16 -22.96 8.64
C GLN A 271 15.41 -23.68 9.97
N CYS A 272 14.35 -24.25 10.56
CA CYS A 272 14.40 -24.97 11.83
C CYS A 272 13.45 -26.16 11.74
N ASP A 273 13.91 -27.36 12.12
CA ASP A 273 13.13 -28.62 12.09
C ASP A 273 12.39 -28.88 10.76
N GLY A 274 13.02 -28.50 9.65
CA GLY A 274 12.45 -28.65 8.31
C GLY A 274 11.27 -27.72 8.02
N VAL A 275 11.07 -26.65 8.81
CA VAL A 275 10.15 -25.55 8.54
C VAL A 275 10.93 -24.40 7.95
N THR A 276 10.47 -23.88 6.82
CA THR A 276 11.08 -22.75 6.13
C THR A 276 10.35 -21.48 6.52
N MET A 277 11.06 -20.54 7.16
CA MET A 277 10.45 -19.37 7.78
C MET A 277 10.83 -18.07 7.07
N ARG A 278 9.85 -17.21 6.85
CA ARG A 278 10.00 -15.93 6.16
C ARG A 278 9.42 -14.79 6.99
N GLU A 279 10.07 -13.64 6.93
CA GLU A 279 9.45 -12.41 7.39
C GLU A 279 8.20 -12.16 6.54
N THR A 280 7.07 -12.03 7.20
CA THR A 280 5.75 -11.95 6.57
C THR A 280 5.05 -10.70 7.03
N HIS A 281 4.70 -9.85 6.07
CA HIS A 281 3.93 -8.63 6.30
C HIS A 281 2.57 -8.76 5.62
N LEU A 282 1.51 -8.56 6.40
CA LEU A 282 0.13 -8.62 5.95
C LEU A 282 -0.56 -7.31 6.33
N GLU A 283 -1.48 -6.86 5.49
CA GLU A 283 -2.41 -5.81 5.87
C GLU A 283 -3.86 -6.18 5.54
N ALA A 284 -4.78 -5.53 6.21
CA ALA A 284 -6.21 -5.58 5.95
C ALA A 284 -6.87 -4.29 6.46
N PHE A 285 -8.09 -4.01 6.03
CA PHE A 285 -8.76 -2.74 6.31
C PHE A 285 -10.11 -2.97 6.98
N LYS A 286 -10.46 -2.09 7.91
CA LYS A 286 -11.82 -2.04 8.45
C LYS A 286 -12.77 -1.51 7.36
N PRO A 287 -13.91 -2.17 7.08
CA PRO A 287 -14.85 -1.71 6.07
C PRO A 287 -15.28 -0.26 6.31
N ILE A 288 -15.42 0.50 5.23
CA ILE A 288 -16.02 1.83 5.28
C ILE A 288 -17.54 1.62 5.21
N THR A 289 -18.20 1.57 6.36
CA THR A 289 -19.67 1.48 6.38
C THR A 289 -20.25 2.73 5.73
N LYS A 290 -20.93 2.59 4.58
CA LYS A 290 -21.77 3.66 4.04
C LYS A 290 -22.99 3.78 4.95
N ALA A 291 -23.13 4.95 5.58
CA ALA A 291 -24.39 5.37 6.19
C ALA A 291 -25.43 5.63 5.09
#